data_AF-A0A2V8R9M9-F1
#
_entry.id   AF-A0A2V8R9M9-F1
#
_cell.length_a   1.000
_cell.length_b   1.000
_cell.length_c   1.000
_cell.angle_alpha   90.00
_cell.angle_beta   90.00
_cell.angle_gamma   90.00
#
_symmetry.space_group_name_H-M   'P 1'
#
loop_
_entity.id
_entity.type
_entity.pdbx_description
1 polymer ?
#
loop_
_entity_poly.entity_id
_entity_poly.type
_entity_poly.pdbx_seq_one_letter_code
_entity_poly.pdbx_strand_id
1 'polypeptide(L)'
;MPKHYAYGKRKELQVAEFLERRGYAWQRAQGSRGPFDIAAIKGQLRLLIQVKATRRRTICYTRFTQNEEVALIDTAITYNALPVLALVCGNYVWLVSVPDDELFIEGSLRTLKFCYPYES
;
A
#
# COMPACT_ATOMS: atom_id res chain seq x y z
N MET A 1 -4.50 22.69 -1.47
CA MET A 1 -3.89 21.51 -0.82
C MET A 1 -2.47 21.29 -1.33
N PRO A 2 -1.52 20.81 -0.51
CA PRO A 2 -0.15 20.56 -0.95
C PRO A 2 -0.13 19.47 -2.04
N LYS A 3 0.51 19.74 -3.19
CA LYS A 3 0.58 18.86 -4.37
C LYS A 3 1.12 17.44 -4.09
N HIS A 4 1.81 17.24 -2.96
CA HIS A 4 2.35 15.95 -2.54
C HIS A 4 1.29 15.02 -1.95
N TYR A 5 0.31 15.56 -1.20
CA TYR A 5 -0.74 14.76 -0.56
C TYR A 5 -1.66 14.08 -1.59
N ALA A 6 -1.98 14.80 -2.68
CA ALA A 6 -2.77 14.26 -3.78
C ALA A 6 -2.08 13.15 -4.58
N TYR A 7 -0.74 13.05 -4.53
CA TYR A 7 0.01 12.00 -5.21
C TYR A 7 0.03 10.70 -4.42
N GLY A 8 0.31 10.77 -3.11
CA GLY A 8 0.27 9.60 -2.21
C GLY A 8 -1.09 8.93 -2.22
N LYS A 9 -2.15 9.71 -1.93
CA LYS A 9 -3.55 9.25 -1.95
C LYS A 9 -3.95 8.60 -3.28
N ARG A 10 -3.51 9.17 -4.41
CA ARG A 10 -3.77 8.58 -5.73
C ARG A 10 -3.07 7.23 -5.89
N LYS A 11 -1.83 7.11 -5.43
CA LYS A 11 -1.04 5.88 -5.54
C LYS A 11 -1.60 4.78 -4.63
N GLU A 12 -2.05 5.11 -3.43
CA GLU A 12 -2.80 4.19 -2.56
C GLU A 12 -4.03 3.63 -3.28
N LEU A 13 -4.87 4.50 -3.86
CA LEU A 13 -6.06 4.06 -4.60
C LEU A 13 -5.70 3.19 -5.81
N GLN A 14 -4.60 3.49 -6.51
CA GLN A 14 -4.14 2.68 -7.65
C GLN A 14 -3.68 1.28 -7.20
N VAL A 15 -3.00 1.18 -6.05
CA VAL A 15 -2.61 -0.11 -5.45
C VAL A 15 -3.85 -0.88 -5.01
N ALA A 16 -4.83 -0.20 -4.43
CA ALA A 16 -6.09 -0.80 -4.01
C ALA A 16 -6.87 -1.40 -5.19
N GLU A 17 -7.07 -0.64 -6.28
CA GLU A 17 -7.68 -1.16 -7.52
C GLU A 17 -6.84 -2.27 -8.18
N PHE A 18 -5.51 -2.24 -8.02
CA PHE A 18 -4.63 -3.29 -8.51
C PHE A 18 -4.84 -4.63 -7.79
N LEU A 19 -5.08 -4.59 -6.47
CA LEU A 19 -5.47 -5.73 -5.66
C LEU A 19 -6.89 -6.19 -5.98
N GLU A 20 -7.82 -5.26 -6.14
CA GLU A 20 -9.21 -5.56 -6.50
C GLU A 20 -9.32 -6.37 -7.78
N ARG A 21 -8.59 -5.96 -8.84
CA ARG A 21 -8.52 -6.71 -10.11
C ARG A 21 -7.94 -8.13 -9.96
N ARG A 22 -7.27 -8.42 -8.85
CA ARG A 22 -6.72 -9.75 -8.51
C ARG A 22 -7.62 -10.53 -7.54
N GLY A 23 -8.82 -10.04 -7.29
CA GLY A 23 -9.84 -10.69 -6.47
C GLY A 23 -9.72 -10.41 -4.98
N TYR A 24 -9.04 -9.33 -4.58
CA TYR A 24 -9.04 -8.89 -3.19
C TYR A 24 -10.19 -7.90 -2.94
N ALA A 25 -10.91 -8.05 -1.83
CA ALA A 25 -11.66 -6.94 -1.26
C ALA A 25 -10.69 -6.03 -0.49
N TRP A 26 -10.92 -4.72 -0.47
CA TRP A 26 -10.00 -3.77 0.17
C TRP A 26 -10.72 -2.64 0.88
N GLN A 27 -10.05 -2.07 1.88
CA GLN A 27 -10.46 -0.87 2.59
C GLN A 27 -9.24 0.02 2.83
N ARG A 28 -9.41 1.35 2.75
CA ARG A 28 -8.36 2.30 3.14
C ARG A 28 -8.46 2.63 4.62
N ALA A 29 -7.31 2.81 5.27
CA ALA A 29 -7.26 3.28 6.65
C ALA A 29 -7.89 4.68 6.78
N GLN A 30 -8.63 4.91 7.87
CA GLN A 30 -9.17 6.23 8.17
C GLN A 30 -8.08 7.10 8.80
N GLY A 31 -7.70 8.16 8.10
CA GLY A 31 -6.64 9.08 8.54
C GLY A 31 -5.23 8.62 8.16
N SER A 32 -4.39 9.55 7.70
CA SER A 32 -3.06 9.26 7.16
C SER A 32 -1.97 9.06 8.22
N ARG A 33 -2.33 8.59 9.42
CA ARG A 33 -1.41 8.44 10.58
C ARG A 33 -1.31 7.01 11.10
N GLY A 34 -2.08 6.09 10.52
CA GLY A 34 -2.01 4.68 10.87
C GLY A 34 -0.75 4.00 10.31
N PRO A 35 -0.37 2.83 10.84
CA PRO A 35 0.80 2.07 10.40
C PRO A 35 0.60 1.35 9.07
N PHE A 36 -0.60 1.44 8.48
CA PHE A 36 -0.93 0.93 7.16
C PHE A 36 -1.86 1.92 6.44
N ASP A 37 -1.84 1.90 5.11
CA ASP A 37 -2.72 2.71 4.26
C ASP A 37 -3.93 1.91 3.75
N ILE A 38 -3.72 0.62 3.47
CA ILE A 38 -4.71 -0.28 2.86
C ILE A 38 -4.77 -1.59 3.64
N ALA A 39 -5.97 -2.05 3.95
CA ALA A 39 -6.24 -3.43 4.33
C ALA A 39 -6.84 -4.17 3.13
N ALA A 40 -6.39 -5.39 2.85
CA ALA A 40 -6.90 -6.19 1.75
C ALA A 40 -7.13 -7.65 2.17
N ILE A 41 -8.13 -8.31 1.60
CA ILE A 41 -8.48 -9.69 1.93
C ILE A 41 -8.84 -10.49 0.67
N LYS A 42 -8.35 -11.73 0.59
CA LYS A 42 -8.71 -12.71 -0.44
C LYS A 42 -8.79 -14.11 0.18
N GLY A 43 -10.00 -14.63 0.35
CA GLY A 43 -10.21 -15.87 1.10
C GLY A 43 -9.78 -15.70 2.56
N GLN A 44 -8.86 -16.56 3.03
CA GLN A 44 -8.30 -16.48 4.38
C GLN A 44 -7.09 -15.53 4.48
N LEU A 45 -6.52 -15.13 3.35
CA LEU A 45 -5.36 -14.25 3.33
C LEU A 45 -5.77 -12.80 3.60
N ARG A 46 -5.22 -12.20 4.66
CA ARG A 46 -5.39 -10.80 5.02
C ARG A 46 -4.05 -10.09 4.90
N LEU A 47 -4.06 -8.89 4.34
CA LEU A 47 -2.89 -8.03 4.15
C LEU A 47 -3.13 -6.70 4.84
N LEU A 48 -2.13 -6.20 5.58
CA LEU A 48 -2.03 -4.79 5.95
C LEU A 48 -0.87 -4.18 5.18
N ILE A 49 -1.17 -3.14 4.42
CA ILE A 49 -0.27 -2.63 3.39
C ILE A 49 0.06 -1.17 3.67
N GLN A 50 1.34 -0.88 3.84
CA GLN A 50 1.86 0.49 3.81
C GLN A 50 2.36 0.82 2.40
N VAL A 51 1.95 1.95 1.84
CA VAL A 51 2.31 2.38 0.48
C VAL A 51 3.43 3.41 0.52
N LYS A 52 4.50 3.14 -0.21
CA LYS A 52 5.61 4.08 -0.41
C LYS A 52 5.79 4.34 -1.90
N ALA A 53 5.43 5.54 -2.32
CA ALA A 53 5.50 5.94 -3.73
C ALA A 53 6.65 6.92 -4.02
N THR A 54 7.31 6.74 -5.15
CA THR A 54 8.30 7.66 -5.69
C THR A 54 7.98 8.04 -7.14
N ARG A 55 8.39 9.25 -7.53
CA ARG A 55 8.37 9.71 -8.94
C ARG A 55 9.70 9.46 -9.65
N ARG A 56 10.75 9.12 -8.90
CA ARG A 56 12.07 8.81 -9.45
C ARG A 56 12.03 7.43 -10.12
N ARG A 57 12.96 7.16 -11.03
CA ARG A 57 13.10 5.86 -11.73
C ARG A 57 13.61 4.73 -10.82
N THR A 58 14.09 5.08 -9.63
CA THR A 58 14.53 4.13 -8.60
C THR A 58 13.70 4.31 -7.34
N ILE A 59 13.33 3.18 -6.74
CA ILE A 59 12.71 3.11 -5.42
C ILE A 59 13.69 2.44 -4.48
N CYS A 60 13.75 2.92 -3.24
CA CYS A 60 14.61 2.37 -2.22
C CYS A 60 13.77 2.14 -0.97
N TYR A 61 13.99 1.00 -0.32
CA TYR A 61 13.36 0.61 0.94
C TYR A 61 13.62 1.63 2.07
N THR A 62 14.66 2.46 1.93
CA THR A 62 15.09 3.52 2.88
C THR A 62 14.06 4.60 3.22
N ARG A 63 12.85 4.55 2.67
CA ARG A 63 11.71 5.41 3.06
C ARG A 63 10.75 4.77 4.06
N PHE A 64 11.03 3.53 4.44
CA PHE A 64 10.34 2.80 5.48
C PHE A 64 11.29 2.71 6.67
N THR A 65 10.97 3.45 7.72
CA THR A 65 11.81 3.49 8.92
C THR A 65 11.59 2.25 9.77
N GLN A 66 12.58 1.87 10.59
CA GLN A 66 12.44 0.74 11.52
C GLN A 66 11.21 0.88 12.45
N ASN A 67 10.85 2.11 12.84
CA ASN A 67 9.66 2.36 13.64
C ASN A 67 8.36 2.11 12.87
N GLU A 68 8.31 2.47 11.58
CA GLU A 68 7.15 2.16 10.72
C GLU A 68 7.04 0.65 10.46
N GLU A 69 8.18 -0.01 10.31
CA GLU A 69 8.28 -1.47 10.18
C GLU A 69 7.71 -2.19 11.38
N VAL A 70 8.23 -1.89 12.58
CA VAL A 70 7.73 -2.46 13.84
C VAL A 70 6.24 -2.18 14.02
N ALA A 71 5.80 -0.94 13.81
CA ALA A 71 4.39 -0.58 13.99
C ALA A 71 3.46 -1.31 13.02
N LEU A 72 3.88 -1.53 11.76
CA LEU A 72 3.11 -2.31 10.79
C LEU A 72 3.06 -3.78 11.18
N ILE A 73 4.17 -4.38 11.61
CA ILE A 73 4.23 -5.77 12.07
C ILE A 73 3.31 -5.98 13.29
N ASP A 74 3.44 -5.16 14.32
CA ASP A 74 2.64 -5.29 15.56
C ASP A 74 1.14 -5.18 15.28
N THR A 75 0.79 -4.25 14.38
CA THR A 75 -0.60 -4.09 13.94
C THR A 75 -1.06 -5.32 13.16
N ALA A 76 -0.26 -5.82 12.23
CA ALA A 76 -0.61 -6.98 11.42
C ALA A 76 -0.80 -8.26 12.25
N ILE A 77 0.03 -8.46 13.29
CA ILE A 77 -0.15 -9.54 14.28
C ILE A 77 -1.52 -9.43 14.95
N THR A 78 -1.90 -8.23 15.41
CA THR A 78 -3.19 -7.98 16.08
C THR A 78 -4.39 -8.34 15.19
N TYR A 79 -4.30 -8.09 13.88
CA TYR A 79 -5.37 -8.38 12.91
C TYR A 79 -5.27 -9.76 12.25
N ASN A 80 -4.28 -10.58 12.63
CA ASN A 80 -3.92 -11.83 11.97
C ASN A 80 -3.78 -11.65 10.44
N ALA A 81 -2.93 -10.70 10.06
CA ALA A 81 -2.69 -10.29 8.69
C ALA A 81 -1.19 -10.31 8.37
N LEU A 82 -0.86 -10.41 7.09
CA LEU A 82 0.51 -10.28 6.60
C LEU A 82 0.85 -8.78 6.48
N PRO A 83 1.93 -8.30 7.15
CA PRO A 83 2.43 -6.94 6.96
C PRO A 83 3.17 -6.84 5.62
N VAL A 84 2.74 -5.92 4.76
CA VAL A 84 3.23 -5.78 3.39
C VAL A 84 3.64 -4.34 3.10
N LEU A 85 4.77 -4.16 2.44
CA LEU A 85 5.20 -2.89 1.89
C LEU A 85 4.89 -2.83 0.39
N ALA A 86 4.09 -1.85 -0.02
CA ALA A 86 3.83 -1.55 -1.42
C ALA A 86 4.81 -0.47 -1.93
N LEU A 87 5.85 -0.91 -2.62
CA LEU A 87 6.84 -0.07 -3.27
C LEU A 87 6.34 0.35 -4.65
N VAL A 88 6.02 1.63 -4.83
CA VAL A 88 5.50 2.16 -6.10
C VAL A 88 6.50 3.07 -6.81
N CYS A 89 6.97 2.64 -7.98
CA CYS A 89 7.83 3.42 -8.87
C CYS A 89 7.07 3.73 -10.17
N GLY A 90 6.72 5.00 -10.38
CA GLY A 90 5.92 5.38 -11.55
C GLY A 90 4.57 4.66 -11.57
N ASN A 91 4.36 3.78 -12.56
CA ASN A 91 3.15 2.97 -12.70
C ASN A 91 3.39 1.48 -12.42
N TYR A 92 4.43 1.14 -11.68
CA TYR A 92 4.72 -0.23 -11.29
C TYR A 92 4.74 -0.36 -9.77
N VAL A 93 4.27 -1.50 -9.26
CA VAL A 93 4.24 -1.81 -7.83
C VAL A 93 4.89 -3.16 -7.56
N TRP A 94 5.65 -3.23 -6.48
CA TRP A 94 6.07 -4.46 -5.82
C TRP A 94 5.44 -4.50 -4.43
N LEU A 95 4.75 -5.59 -4.12
CA LEU A 95 4.28 -5.92 -2.78
C LEU A 95 5.29 -6.87 -2.17
N VAL A 96 5.94 -6.42 -1.11
CA VAL A 96 6.99 -7.16 -0.42
C VAL A 96 6.51 -7.46 0.99
N SER A 97 6.67 -8.70 1.43
CA SER A 97 6.44 -9.09 2.80
C SER A 97 7.51 -8.45 3.68
N VAL A 98 7.09 -7.76 4.74
CA VAL A 98 7.99 -6.98 5.59
C VAL A 98 8.92 -7.84 6.47
N PRO A 99 8.48 -8.99 7.03
CA PRO A 99 9.33 -9.78 7.93
C PRO A 99 10.52 -10.46 7.25
N ASP A 100 10.42 -10.76 5.96
CA ASP A 100 11.35 -11.63 5.22
C ASP A 100 11.81 -11.04 3.87
N ASP A 101 11.35 -9.83 3.53
CA ASP A 101 11.60 -9.16 2.24
C ASP A 101 11.18 -9.98 1.01
N GLU A 102 10.30 -10.98 1.18
CA GLU A 102 9.86 -11.82 0.07
C GLU A 102 8.89 -11.06 -0.85
N LEU A 103 9.14 -11.16 -2.17
CA LEU A 103 8.25 -10.60 -3.17
C LEU A 103 6.94 -11.39 -3.19
N PHE A 104 5.85 -10.73 -2.82
CA PHE A 104 4.52 -11.33 -2.79
C PHE A 104 3.81 -11.21 -4.16
N ILE A 105 3.69 -9.99 -4.68
CA ILE A 105 3.03 -9.70 -5.97
C ILE A 105 3.70 -8.49 -6.61
N GLU A 106 3.84 -8.48 -7.94
CA GLU A 106 4.21 -7.28 -8.68
C GLU A 106 3.32 -7.02 -9.90
N GLY A 107 3.44 -5.82 -10.46
CA GLY A 107 2.90 -5.51 -11.77
C GLY A 107 2.55 -4.04 -11.98
N SER A 108 1.88 -3.77 -13.10
CA SER A 108 1.53 -2.41 -13.50
C SER A 108 0.24 -1.89 -12.85
N LEU A 109 0.33 -0.69 -12.29
CA LEU A 109 -0.78 0.15 -11.89
C LEU A 109 -1.43 0.78 -13.13
N ARG A 110 -2.77 0.79 -13.15
CA ARG A 110 -3.54 1.45 -14.20
C ARG A 110 -3.96 2.84 -13.73
N THR A 111 -4.35 3.70 -14.66
CA THR A 111 -5.14 4.90 -14.34
C THR A 111 -6.37 4.46 -13.55
N LEU A 112 -6.74 5.24 -12.52
CA LEU A 112 -7.89 4.93 -11.69
C LEU A 112 -9.13 4.80 -12.56
N LYS A 113 -9.92 3.74 -12.33
CA LYS A 113 -11.18 3.52 -13.05
C LYS A 113 -12.23 4.55 -12.65
N PHE A 114 -12.16 5.03 -11.41
CA PHE A 114 -13.07 6.02 -10.86
C PHE A 114 -12.33 7.28 -10.41
N CYS A 115 -12.91 8.45 -10.70
CA CYS A 115 -12.53 9.70 -10.03
C CYS A 115 -13.14 9.68 -8.64
N TYR A 116 -12.45 9.11 -7.66
CA TYR A 116 -12.90 9.19 -6.26
C TYR A 116 -12.93 10.67 -5.85
N PRO A 117 -14.10 11.19 -5.42
CA PRO A 117 -14.19 12.57 -4.99
C PRO A 117 -13.19 12.81 -3.87
N TYR A 118 -12.52 13.96 -3.91
CA TYR A 118 -11.61 14.38 -2.87
C TYR A 118 -12.46 14.73 -1.64
N GLU A 119 -12.81 13.75 -0.82
CA GLU A 119 -13.40 14.06 0.48
C GLU A 119 -12.36 14.85 1.28
N SER A 120 -12.76 16.09 1.56
CA SER A 120 -12.04 17.21 2.16
C SER A 120 -12.12 17.18 3.67
#